data_AF-A0A6H1Q1V4-F1
#
_entry.id   AF-A0A6H1Q1V4-F1
#
_cell.length_a   1.000
_cell.length_b   1.000
_cell.length_c   1.000
_cell.angle_alpha   90.00
_cell.angle_beta   90.00
_cell.angle_gamma   90.00
#
_symmetry.space_group_name_H-M   'P 1'
#
loop_
_entity.id
_entity.type
_entity.pdbx_description
1 polymer ?
#
loop_
_entity_poly.entity_id
_entity_poly.type
_entity_poly.pdbx_seq_one_letter_code
_entity_poly.pdbx_strand_id
1 'polypeptide(L)'
;MTNNKVIEKCKNLLLDLPNVTKAEHVESKVSNITTNWSAQAWGPELIARDIGANFFDGCIESKLPIDNVKISTKHDQVIVGSMNTKFSLRKLFFLGSTKSDSEGMIGMHGEGYKMCVVSLARMSVFDPINISGSDALVVSVGEEDEETGLRPLVYHFFKVNDQGGSFFIINTISKELKEAFDKTMLNFFHPKNEMIGELLHEYNEIEAYKSNTKDGAGFYCGLKRITIKDIPIIINIKKPYAALDKFTKQDRDRNAFSQKLQSTFYNIFCRSGFGYNFNGNDAIYHILRSSKPIWRKGAPLLASIANHSYTKLKEDPKLKKLFGKEYISESKFRYSLPISWADFYSTKTQGYVLRRDKQLKEKKTMLPSYFASFGVESSLDAFIRNKENTEKRIKNKKTADLTTQENRAIDFLFKASKGINPGFANLFNRDDEDNNLYDVKFRKIFCKELLGELKNNNEYNSKTVYLHKDLFKSSFGKIFSTFLHELSHSHGSGDGEREFSDMLTVLLQNSIEKNNVISKYSKEWSRYKV
;
A
#
# COMPACT_ATOMS: atom_id res chain seq x y z
N MET A 1 19.46 -39.20 -39.56
CA MET A 1 19.13 -40.53 -38.99
C MET A 1 17.91 -41.04 -39.77
N THR A 2 17.92 -42.25 -40.34
CA THR A 2 16.77 -42.68 -41.18
C THR A 2 15.45 -42.67 -40.38
N ASN A 3 14.35 -42.21 -40.97
CA ASN A 3 13.04 -42.03 -40.31
C ASN A 3 12.60 -43.29 -39.52
N ASN A 4 12.85 -44.48 -40.05
CA ASN A 4 12.56 -45.76 -39.39
C ASN A 4 13.34 -45.95 -38.06
N LYS A 5 14.58 -45.48 -37.95
CA LYS A 5 15.36 -45.58 -36.70
C LYS A 5 14.80 -44.69 -35.59
N VAL A 6 14.28 -43.51 -35.94
CA VAL A 6 13.66 -42.58 -34.98
C VAL A 6 12.34 -43.15 -34.46
N ILE A 7 11.53 -43.75 -35.34
CA ILE A 7 10.27 -44.41 -34.96
C ILE A 7 10.55 -45.59 -34.02
N GLU A 8 11.52 -46.45 -34.32
CA GLU A 8 11.90 -47.56 -33.45
C GLU A 8 12.44 -47.07 -32.10
N LYS A 9 13.24 -45.99 -32.06
CA LYS A 9 13.65 -45.35 -30.80
C LYS A 9 12.44 -44.90 -29.98
N CYS A 10 11.48 -44.20 -30.58
CA CYS A 10 10.28 -43.72 -29.89
C CYS A 10 9.40 -44.88 -29.39
N LYS A 11 9.31 -45.95 -30.18
CA LYS A 11 8.61 -47.18 -29.80
C LYS A 11 9.27 -47.86 -28.60
N ASN A 12 10.59 -47.97 -28.58
CA ASN A 12 11.33 -48.55 -27.46
C ASN A 12 11.17 -47.69 -26.19
N LEU A 13 11.22 -46.35 -26.30
CA LEU A 13 10.94 -45.45 -25.18
C LEU A 13 9.56 -45.68 -24.55
N LEU A 14 8.56 -46.02 -25.37
CA LEU A 14 7.23 -46.36 -24.87
C LEU A 14 7.22 -47.73 -24.17
N LEU A 15 7.88 -48.74 -24.76
CA LEU A 15 7.95 -50.10 -24.19
C LEU A 15 8.81 -50.21 -22.93
N ASP A 16 9.72 -49.26 -22.71
CA ASP A 16 10.51 -49.15 -21.47
C ASP A 16 9.66 -48.67 -20.28
N LEU A 17 8.45 -48.15 -20.52
CA LEU A 17 7.53 -47.76 -19.45
C LEU A 17 6.90 -49.00 -18.80
N PRO A 18 6.88 -49.12 -17.45
CA PRO A 18 6.51 -50.36 -16.75
C PRO A 18 5.13 -50.95 -17.12
N ASN A 19 4.19 -50.11 -17.55
CA ASN A 19 2.79 -50.50 -17.80
C ASN A 19 2.45 -50.61 -19.29
N VAL A 20 3.41 -50.36 -20.18
CA VAL A 20 3.20 -50.39 -21.63
C VAL A 20 3.78 -51.70 -22.19
N THR A 21 2.91 -52.60 -22.63
CA THR A 21 3.28 -53.92 -23.17
C THR A 21 3.14 -54.01 -24.68
N LYS A 22 2.44 -53.04 -25.29
CA LYS A 22 2.27 -52.92 -26.74
C LYS A 22 2.47 -51.47 -27.16
N ALA A 23 3.20 -51.25 -28.26
CA ALA A 23 3.30 -49.97 -28.93
C ALA A 23 3.31 -50.16 -30.46
N GLU A 24 2.35 -49.52 -31.14
CA GLU A 24 2.14 -49.60 -32.59
C GLU A 24 2.16 -48.19 -33.18
N HIS A 25 3.06 -47.93 -34.12
CA HIS A 25 3.16 -46.63 -34.78
C HIS A 25 1.95 -46.38 -35.67
N VAL A 26 1.39 -45.18 -35.59
CA VAL A 26 0.24 -44.76 -36.40
C VAL A 26 0.68 -43.81 -37.50
N GLU A 27 1.31 -42.70 -37.11
CA GLU A 27 1.80 -41.69 -38.05
C GLU A 27 2.83 -40.76 -37.39
N SER A 28 3.61 -40.06 -38.21
CA SER A 28 4.52 -39.01 -37.77
C SER A 28 4.16 -37.70 -38.47
N LYS A 29 4.07 -36.59 -37.74
CA LYS A 29 3.79 -35.26 -38.31
C LYS A 29 4.86 -34.25 -37.95
N VAL A 30 5.44 -33.63 -38.96
CA VAL A 30 6.36 -32.50 -38.79
C VAL A 30 5.53 -31.24 -38.51
N SER A 31 5.94 -30.46 -37.52
CA SER A 31 5.30 -29.19 -37.15
C SER A 31 6.07 -28.01 -37.71
N ASN A 32 5.37 -26.91 -37.97
CA ASN A 32 6.01 -25.61 -38.30
C ASN A 32 6.66 -24.94 -37.07
N ILE A 33 6.53 -25.56 -35.89
CA ILE A 33 7.19 -25.12 -34.67
C ILE A 33 8.59 -25.68 -34.63
N THR A 34 9.56 -24.81 -34.38
CA THR A 34 10.98 -25.16 -34.36
C THR A 34 11.58 -24.95 -32.98
N THR A 35 12.77 -25.50 -32.75
CA THR A 35 13.56 -25.25 -31.54
C THR A 35 13.91 -23.77 -31.36
N ASN A 36 13.73 -22.93 -32.39
CA ASN A 36 13.96 -21.49 -32.33
C ASN A 36 12.69 -20.69 -31.97
N TRP A 37 11.56 -21.35 -31.69
CA TRP A 37 10.35 -20.66 -31.28
C TRP A 37 10.51 -19.93 -29.94
N SER A 38 10.08 -18.66 -29.91
CA SER A 38 10.28 -17.68 -28.83
C SER A 38 11.73 -17.27 -28.62
N ALA A 39 11.92 -15.98 -28.40
CA ALA A 39 13.23 -15.37 -28.15
C ALA A 39 13.88 -15.89 -26.85
N GLN A 40 13.07 -16.32 -25.87
CA GLN A 40 13.56 -16.86 -24.59
C GLN A 40 12.95 -18.24 -24.31
N ALA A 41 13.79 -19.16 -23.86
CA ALA A 41 13.33 -20.47 -23.38
C ALA A 41 12.67 -20.30 -22.00
N TRP A 42 11.63 -21.09 -21.74
CA TRP A 42 11.03 -21.16 -20.42
C TRP A 42 11.93 -21.96 -19.47
N GLY A 43 12.09 -21.45 -18.24
CA GLY A 43 12.79 -22.18 -17.19
C GLY A 43 11.94 -23.31 -16.58
N PRO A 44 12.54 -24.14 -15.71
CA PRO A 44 11.87 -25.26 -15.03
C PRO A 44 10.51 -24.96 -14.43
N GLU A 45 10.38 -23.85 -13.69
CA GLU A 45 9.12 -23.48 -13.01
C GLU A 45 7.97 -23.23 -13.99
N LEU A 46 8.25 -22.55 -15.11
CA LEU A 46 7.24 -22.24 -16.12
C LEU A 46 6.79 -23.51 -16.85
N ILE A 47 7.74 -24.40 -17.17
CA ILE A 47 7.47 -25.71 -17.78
C ILE A 47 6.59 -26.54 -16.85
N ALA A 48 7.02 -26.73 -15.61
CA ALA A 48 6.31 -27.55 -14.62
C ALA A 48 4.88 -27.04 -14.38
N ARG A 49 4.73 -25.71 -14.25
CA ARG A 49 3.43 -25.06 -14.07
C ARG A 49 2.53 -25.23 -15.29
N ASP A 50 3.01 -25.04 -16.52
CA ASP A 50 2.12 -25.12 -17.68
C ASP A 50 1.72 -26.56 -18.03
N ILE A 51 2.65 -27.51 -17.87
CA ILE A 51 2.32 -28.94 -17.92
C ILE A 51 1.29 -29.27 -16.84
N GLY A 52 1.53 -28.88 -15.58
CA GLY A 52 0.60 -29.11 -14.47
C GLY A 52 -0.79 -28.54 -14.69
N ALA A 53 -0.89 -27.37 -15.32
CA ALA A 53 -2.17 -26.72 -15.60
C ALA A 53 -3.05 -27.58 -16.54
N ASN A 54 -2.46 -28.33 -17.47
CA ASN A 54 -3.22 -29.24 -18.34
C ASN A 54 -3.87 -30.38 -17.55
N PHE A 55 -3.17 -30.94 -16.56
CA PHE A 55 -3.70 -32.00 -15.71
C PHE A 55 -4.70 -31.46 -14.68
N PHE A 56 -4.45 -30.28 -14.13
CA PHE A 56 -5.38 -29.58 -13.24
C PHE A 56 -6.71 -29.30 -13.95
N ASP A 57 -6.65 -28.67 -15.13
CA ASP A 57 -7.84 -28.39 -15.94
C ASP A 57 -8.54 -29.68 -16.38
N GLY A 58 -7.78 -30.73 -16.71
CA GLY A 58 -8.34 -32.04 -17.08
C GLY A 58 -9.14 -32.69 -15.94
N CYS A 59 -8.74 -32.49 -14.69
CA CYS A 59 -9.52 -32.92 -13.53
C CYS A 59 -10.81 -32.11 -13.41
N ILE A 60 -10.77 -30.79 -13.62
CA ILE A 60 -11.97 -29.93 -13.61
C ILE A 60 -12.95 -30.35 -14.71
N GLU A 61 -12.47 -30.50 -15.95
CA GLU A 61 -13.28 -30.93 -17.10
C GLU A 61 -13.94 -32.30 -16.85
N SER A 62 -13.19 -33.21 -16.24
CA SER A 62 -13.66 -34.57 -15.93
C SER A 62 -14.43 -34.67 -14.61
N LYS A 63 -14.63 -33.55 -13.89
CA LYS A 63 -15.26 -33.50 -12.54
C LYS A 63 -14.61 -34.43 -11.52
N LEU A 64 -13.28 -34.56 -11.59
CA LEU A 64 -12.47 -35.35 -10.66
C LEU A 64 -11.79 -34.45 -9.63
N PRO A 65 -11.50 -34.97 -8.43
CA PRO A 65 -10.79 -34.20 -7.42
C PRO A 65 -9.33 -33.95 -7.84
N ILE A 66 -8.79 -32.78 -7.48
CA ILE A 66 -7.44 -32.35 -7.93
C ILE A 66 -6.31 -33.28 -7.46
N ASP A 67 -6.50 -34.02 -6.37
CA ASP A 67 -5.54 -35.04 -5.91
C ASP A 67 -5.43 -36.25 -6.84
N ASN A 68 -6.28 -36.34 -7.85
CA ASN A 68 -6.13 -37.28 -8.95
C ASN A 68 -4.88 -36.97 -9.80
N VAL A 69 -4.41 -35.70 -9.80
CA VAL A 69 -3.09 -35.36 -10.35
C VAL A 69 -1.99 -35.89 -9.42
N LYS A 70 -1.16 -36.79 -9.93
CA LYS A 70 0.00 -37.36 -9.25
C LYS A 70 1.27 -36.96 -9.98
N ILE A 71 2.26 -36.51 -9.21
CA ILE A 71 3.58 -36.17 -9.73
C ILE A 71 4.61 -37.04 -9.04
N SER A 72 5.51 -37.65 -9.82
CA SER A 72 6.62 -38.46 -9.34
C SER A 72 7.90 -38.04 -10.06
N THR A 73 8.94 -37.75 -9.29
CA THR A 73 10.26 -37.29 -9.78
C THR A 73 11.37 -38.30 -9.46
N LYS A 74 11.00 -39.56 -9.25
CA LYS A 74 11.89 -40.66 -8.85
C LYS A 74 12.83 -41.08 -9.98
N HIS A 75 14.04 -41.52 -9.61
CA HIS A 75 15.09 -41.93 -10.55
C HIS A 75 15.34 -40.84 -11.59
N ASP A 76 15.58 -41.19 -12.84
CA ASP A 76 15.84 -40.25 -13.93
C ASP A 76 14.58 -39.89 -14.73
N GLN A 77 13.42 -39.89 -14.06
CA GLN A 77 12.14 -39.66 -14.71
C GLN A 77 11.26 -38.69 -13.92
N VAL A 78 10.54 -37.84 -14.64
CA VAL A 78 9.41 -37.08 -14.13
C VAL A 78 8.16 -37.61 -14.80
N ILE A 79 7.16 -37.96 -13.99
CA ILE A 79 5.83 -38.41 -14.43
C ILE A 79 4.81 -37.46 -13.82
N VAL A 80 4.00 -36.82 -14.66
CA VAL A 80 2.76 -36.15 -14.26
C VAL A 80 1.61 -36.99 -14.80
N GLY A 81 0.78 -37.53 -13.91
CA GLY A 81 -0.29 -38.46 -14.26
C GLY A 81 -1.62 -38.04 -13.66
N SER A 82 -2.71 -38.44 -14.32
CA SER A 82 -4.07 -38.27 -13.82
C SER A 82 -4.91 -39.45 -14.33
N MET A 83 -5.39 -40.28 -13.41
CA MET A 83 -6.19 -41.46 -13.75
C MET A 83 -7.61 -41.05 -14.15
N ASN A 84 -8.28 -41.84 -15.00
CA ASN A 84 -9.64 -41.55 -15.46
C ASN A 84 -9.85 -40.21 -16.19
N THR A 85 -8.77 -39.45 -16.47
CA THR A 85 -8.80 -38.31 -17.37
C THR A 85 -8.26 -38.75 -18.73
N LYS A 86 -8.96 -38.39 -19.81
CA LYS A 86 -8.55 -38.66 -21.18
C LYS A 86 -8.75 -37.40 -22.00
N PHE A 87 -7.76 -37.04 -22.82
CA PHE A 87 -7.87 -35.97 -23.80
C PHE A 87 -7.25 -36.38 -25.13
N SER A 88 -7.66 -35.72 -26.21
CA SER A 88 -7.12 -36.02 -27.54
C SER A 88 -5.70 -35.48 -27.67
N LEU A 89 -4.70 -36.38 -27.76
CA LEU A 89 -3.30 -36.01 -28.00
C LEU A 89 -3.10 -35.27 -29.33
N ARG A 90 -4.01 -35.46 -30.29
CA ARG A 90 -4.01 -34.70 -31.56
C ARG A 90 -4.14 -33.19 -31.34
N LYS A 91 -4.82 -32.74 -30.27
CA LYS A 91 -4.93 -31.31 -29.94
C LYS A 91 -3.58 -30.67 -29.60
N LEU A 92 -2.58 -31.47 -29.20
CA LEU A 92 -1.22 -30.99 -28.91
C LEU A 92 -0.47 -30.62 -30.18
N PHE A 93 -0.82 -31.18 -31.34
CA PHE A 93 -0.20 -30.86 -32.63
C PHE A 93 -0.69 -29.53 -33.22
N PHE A 94 -2.01 -29.29 -33.21
CA PHE A 94 -2.60 -28.11 -33.86
C PHE A 94 -2.34 -26.80 -33.09
N LEU A 95 -2.05 -25.72 -33.81
CA LEU A 95 -2.09 -24.34 -33.30
C LEU A 95 -3.55 -23.87 -33.17
N GLY A 96 -3.82 -22.98 -32.22
CA GLY A 96 -5.17 -22.45 -32.00
C GLY A 96 -6.16 -23.44 -31.38
N SER A 97 -5.70 -24.55 -30.80
CA SER A 97 -6.56 -25.40 -29.98
C SER A 97 -6.95 -24.65 -28.70
N THR A 98 -8.25 -24.36 -28.55
CA THR A 98 -8.81 -23.79 -27.34
C THR A 98 -9.17 -24.90 -26.36
N LYS A 99 -8.99 -24.62 -25.07
CA LYS A 99 -9.55 -25.45 -23.99
C LYS A 99 -11.06 -25.16 -23.89
N SER A 100 -11.81 -26.05 -23.24
CA SER A 100 -13.25 -25.81 -23.02
C SER A 100 -13.46 -24.55 -22.18
N ASP A 101 -14.58 -23.86 -22.35
CA ASP A 101 -14.94 -22.67 -21.55
C ASP A 101 -15.52 -23.02 -20.16
N SER A 102 -15.06 -24.12 -19.55
CA SER A 102 -15.56 -24.56 -18.25
C SER A 102 -15.08 -23.60 -17.14
N GLU A 103 -15.97 -23.29 -16.20
CA GLU A 103 -15.65 -22.44 -15.05
C GLU A 103 -14.52 -23.05 -14.21
N GLY A 104 -13.56 -22.22 -13.80
CA GLY A 104 -12.42 -22.63 -12.96
C GLY A 104 -11.20 -23.15 -13.72
N MET A 105 -11.25 -23.24 -15.06
CA MET A 105 -10.07 -23.57 -15.87
C MET A 105 -9.01 -22.47 -15.81
N ILE A 106 -7.75 -22.88 -15.76
CA ILE A 106 -6.58 -22.01 -15.58
C ILE A 106 -5.82 -21.82 -16.90
N GLY A 107 -5.76 -22.86 -17.75
CA GLY A 107 -5.13 -22.77 -19.06
C GLY A 107 -6.02 -22.10 -20.08
N MET A 108 -5.44 -21.24 -20.93
CA MET A 108 -6.20 -20.47 -21.93
C MET A 108 -5.94 -20.90 -23.38
N HIS A 109 -4.70 -21.27 -23.72
CA HIS A 109 -4.29 -21.53 -25.11
C HIS A 109 -3.45 -22.81 -25.19
N GLY A 110 -3.77 -23.72 -26.11
CA GLY A 110 -3.05 -25.00 -26.34
C GLY A 110 -1.62 -24.85 -26.91
N GLU A 111 -1.03 -23.66 -26.78
CA GLU A 111 0.33 -23.33 -27.21
C GLU A 111 1.38 -23.59 -26.12
N GLY A 112 0.99 -23.48 -24.85
CA GLY A 112 1.95 -23.58 -23.73
C GLY A 112 2.66 -24.94 -23.64
N TYR A 113 1.96 -26.04 -23.95
CA TYR A 113 2.58 -27.37 -24.06
C TYR A 113 3.72 -27.39 -25.07
N LYS A 114 3.52 -26.76 -26.24
CA LYS A 114 4.51 -26.77 -27.31
C LYS A 114 5.73 -25.94 -26.92
N MET A 115 5.52 -24.82 -26.24
CA MET A 115 6.60 -24.02 -25.62
C MET A 115 7.36 -24.81 -24.55
N CYS A 116 6.69 -25.66 -23.78
CA CYS A 116 7.34 -26.58 -22.85
C CYS A 116 8.25 -27.56 -23.59
N VAL A 117 7.78 -28.20 -24.67
CA VAL A 117 8.60 -29.14 -25.45
C VAL A 117 9.82 -28.46 -26.08
N VAL A 118 9.64 -27.27 -26.67
CA VAL A 118 10.77 -26.47 -27.21
C VAL A 118 11.78 -26.13 -26.11
N SER A 119 11.30 -25.70 -24.95
CA SER A 119 12.18 -25.32 -23.83
C SER A 119 12.91 -26.51 -23.23
N LEU A 120 12.25 -27.67 -23.11
CA LEU A 120 12.87 -28.93 -22.72
C LEU A 120 13.97 -29.34 -23.69
N ALA A 121 13.74 -29.26 -25.00
CA ALA A 121 14.75 -29.57 -26.01
C ALA A 121 15.97 -28.64 -25.89
N ARG A 122 15.76 -27.33 -25.65
CA ARG A 122 16.85 -26.37 -25.38
C ARG A 122 17.63 -26.69 -24.10
N MET A 123 16.99 -27.36 -23.13
CA MET A 123 17.60 -27.87 -21.91
C MET A 123 18.20 -29.29 -22.08
N SER A 124 18.30 -29.80 -23.31
CA SER A 124 18.75 -31.17 -23.62
C SER A 124 17.89 -32.28 -22.99
N VAL A 125 16.62 -31.98 -22.69
CA VAL A 125 15.61 -32.98 -22.32
C VAL A 125 14.78 -33.28 -23.57
N PHE A 126 15.03 -34.43 -24.17
CA PHE A 126 14.42 -34.82 -25.44
C PHE A 126 13.30 -35.84 -25.27
N ASP A 127 12.52 -35.99 -26.33
CA ASP A 127 11.52 -37.04 -26.51
C ASP A 127 10.47 -37.13 -25.36
N PRO A 128 9.85 -36.02 -24.93
CA PRO A 128 8.74 -36.08 -23.98
C PRO A 128 7.64 -37.02 -24.49
N ILE A 129 7.16 -37.87 -23.59
CA ILE A 129 6.15 -38.89 -23.85
C ILE A 129 4.83 -38.39 -23.27
N ASN A 130 3.75 -38.50 -24.05
CA ASN A 130 2.39 -38.23 -23.61
C ASN A 130 1.55 -39.46 -23.88
N ILE A 131 0.71 -39.80 -22.92
CA ILE A 131 -0.22 -40.93 -23.02
C ILE A 131 -1.61 -40.42 -22.64
N SER A 132 -2.63 -40.92 -23.32
CA SER A 132 -4.04 -40.66 -23.00
C SER A 132 -4.86 -41.89 -23.37
N GLY A 133 -5.23 -42.69 -22.37
CA GLY A 133 -5.86 -43.99 -22.56
C GLY A 133 -4.98 -44.93 -23.39
N SER A 134 -5.46 -45.30 -24.58
CA SER A 134 -4.73 -46.14 -25.56
C SER A 134 -3.90 -45.34 -26.58
N ASP A 135 -3.95 -44.02 -26.54
CA ASP A 135 -3.18 -43.15 -27.44
C ASP A 135 -1.87 -42.75 -26.78
N ALA A 136 -0.79 -42.74 -27.55
CA ALA A 136 0.51 -42.23 -27.13
C ALA A 136 1.11 -41.28 -28.18
N LEU A 137 1.90 -40.33 -27.70
CA LEU A 137 2.60 -39.33 -28.51
C LEU A 137 4.00 -39.13 -27.94
N VAL A 138 5.01 -39.32 -28.78
CA VAL A 138 6.40 -38.93 -28.48
C VAL A 138 6.75 -37.75 -29.38
N VAL A 139 7.28 -36.66 -28.81
CA VAL A 139 7.66 -35.47 -29.59
C VAL A 139 9.18 -35.39 -29.67
N SER A 140 9.74 -35.57 -30.87
CA SER A 140 11.18 -35.47 -31.12
C SER A 140 11.56 -34.16 -31.81
N VAL A 141 12.86 -33.90 -31.92
CA VAL A 141 13.41 -32.80 -32.73
C VAL A 141 13.85 -33.37 -34.07
N GLY A 142 13.31 -32.81 -35.16
CA GLY A 142 13.60 -33.21 -36.52
C GLY A 142 15.01 -32.85 -36.99
N GLU A 143 15.33 -33.27 -38.20
CA GLU A 143 16.57 -32.87 -38.86
C GLU A 143 16.58 -31.37 -39.12
N GLU A 144 17.78 -30.81 -39.17
CA GLU A 144 17.95 -29.39 -39.48
C GLU A 144 17.64 -29.17 -40.95
N ASP A 145 16.77 -28.20 -41.21
CA ASP A 145 16.49 -27.75 -42.56
C ASP A 145 17.71 -26.99 -43.11
N GLU A 146 18.29 -27.46 -44.22
CA GLU A 146 19.55 -26.93 -44.76
C GLU A 146 19.44 -25.47 -45.23
N GLU A 147 18.25 -25.04 -45.66
CA GLU A 147 18.01 -23.67 -46.14
C GLU A 147 17.87 -22.68 -44.99
N THR A 148 17.12 -23.04 -43.95
CA THR A 148 16.77 -22.14 -42.85
C THR A 148 17.61 -22.33 -41.59
N GLY A 149 18.33 -23.45 -41.45
CA GLY A 149 19.03 -23.84 -40.22
C GLY A 149 18.09 -24.17 -39.05
N LEU A 150 16.78 -24.34 -39.33
CA LEU A 150 15.78 -24.56 -38.30
C LEU A 150 15.54 -26.05 -38.07
N ARG A 151 15.31 -26.44 -36.81
CA ARG A 151 14.97 -27.81 -36.43
C ARG A 151 13.50 -27.89 -35.98
N PRO A 152 12.59 -28.47 -36.77
CA PRO A 152 11.17 -28.57 -36.42
C PRO A 152 10.92 -29.63 -35.34
N LEU A 153 9.81 -29.50 -34.61
CA LEU A 153 9.29 -30.58 -33.77
C LEU A 153 8.59 -31.63 -34.62
N VAL A 154 8.78 -32.91 -34.31
CA VAL A 154 8.12 -34.03 -34.98
C VAL A 154 7.27 -34.81 -33.98
N TYR A 155 5.99 -34.97 -34.28
CA TYR A 155 4.98 -35.61 -33.44
C TYR A 155 4.77 -37.05 -33.92
N HIS A 156 5.24 -38.03 -33.15
CA HIS A 156 5.09 -39.45 -33.45
C HIS A 156 3.93 -40.04 -32.67
N PHE A 157 2.85 -40.38 -33.36
CA PHE A 157 1.64 -40.95 -32.77
C PHE A 157 1.69 -42.48 -32.75
N PHE A 158 1.29 -43.06 -31.63
CA PHE A 158 1.26 -44.50 -31.39
C PHE A 158 -0.07 -44.92 -30.76
N LYS A 159 -0.42 -46.21 -30.95
CA LYS A 159 -1.41 -46.92 -30.13
C LYS A 159 -0.68 -47.81 -29.13
N VAL A 160 -1.11 -47.75 -27.88
CA VAL A 160 -0.61 -48.56 -26.77
C VAL A 160 -1.75 -49.32 -26.08
N ASN A 161 -1.44 -50.28 -25.22
CA ASN A 161 -2.46 -50.84 -24.33
C ASN A 161 -3.02 -49.74 -23.41
N ASP A 162 -4.34 -49.74 -23.15
CA ASP A 162 -5.00 -48.67 -22.39
C ASP A 162 -4.36 -48.50 -21.00
N GLN A 163 -3.89 -47.29 -20.71
CA GLN A 163 -3.24 -46.93 -19.46
C GLN A 163 -4.23 -46.39 -18.41
N GLY A 164 -5.53 -46.30 -18.74
CA GLY A 164 -6.59 -45.91 -17.80
C GLY A 164 -6.61 -44.43 -17.42
N GLY A 165 -5.73 -43.61 -17.99
CA GLY A 165 -5.61 -42.20 -17.68
C GLY A 165 -4.72 -41.45 -18.66
N SER A 166 -4.30 -40.25 -18.27
CA SER A 166 -3.38 -39.43 -19.04
C SER A 166 -2.07 -39.21 -18.31
N PHE A 167 -0.97 -39.17 -19.04
CA PHE A 167 0.37 -39.03 -18.48
C PHE A 167 1.25 -38.14 -19.36
N PHE A 168 2.12 -37.36 -18.73
CA PHE A 168 3.23 -36.66 -19.33
C PHE A 168 4.51 -37.15 -18.64
N ILE A 169 5.49 -37.59 -19.43
CA ILE A 169 6.68 -38.25 -18.94
C ILE A 169 7.90 -37.67 -19.64
N ILE A 170 8.92 -37.33 -18.87
CA ILE A 170 10.24 -36.93 -19.38
C ILE A 170 11.33 -37.68 -18.64
N ASN A 171 12.40 -38.00 -19.36
CA ASN A 171 13.61 -38.56 -18.77
C ASN A 171 14.62 -37.42 -18.53
N THR A 172 15.02 -37.21 -17.28
CA THR A 172 15.92 -36.12 -16.90
C THR A 172 16.67 -36.41 -15.61
N ILE A 173 17.93 -36.01 -15.58
CA ILE A 173 18.78 -35.97 -14.38
C ILE A 173 18.76 -34.59 -13.71
N SER A 174 18.09 -33.59 -14.32
CA SER A 174 18.07 -32.22 -13.80
C SER A 174 17.33 -32.14 -12.48
N LYS A 175 18.06 -31.80 -11.41
CA LYS A 175 17.49 -31.58 -10.07
C LYS A 175 16.54 -30.40 -10.05
N GLU A 176 16.90 -29.30 -10.71
CA GLU A 176 16.06 -28.09 -10.78
C GLU A 176 14.72 -28.36 -11.45
N LEU A 177 14.71 -29.18 -12.52
CA LEU A 177 13.48 -29.58 -13.19
C LEU A 177 12.61 -30.47 -12.30
N LYS A 178 13.21 -31.46 -11.62
CA LYS A 178 12.51 -32.31 -10.65
C LYS A 178 11.88 -31.49 -9.53
N GLU A 179 12.66 -30.60 -8.91
CA GLU A 179 12.17 -29.72 -7.83
C GLU A 179 11.02 -28.81 -8.29
N ALA A 180 11.07 -28.30 -9.53
CA ALA A 180 9.99 -27.52 -10.10
C ALA A 180 8.71 -28.35 -10.26
N PHE A 181 8.82 -29.60 -10.72
CA PHE A 181 7.69 -30.51 -10.85
C PHE A 181 7.10 -30.95 -9.51
N ASP A 182 7.92 -31.18 -8.49
CA ASP A 182 7.46 -31.50 -7.14
C ASP A 182 6.60 -30.36 -6.55
N LYS A 183 6.92 -29.12 -6.89
CA LYS A 183 6.21 -27.91 -6.42
C LYS A 183 5.07 -27.47 -7.34
N THR A 184 4.79 -28.21 -8.42
CA THR A 184 3.81 -27.81 -9.46
C THR A 184 2.46 -27.44 -8.87
N MET A 185 1.91 -28.28 -7.98
CA MET A 185 0.55 -28.09 -7.43
C MET A 185 0.43 -26.85 -6.54
N LEU A 186 1.55 -26.33 -6.02
CA LEU A 186 1.57 -25.09 -5.25
C LEU A 186 1.18 -23.87 -6.10
N ASN A 187 1.28 -23.96 -7.43
CA ASN A 187 0.93 -22.88 -8.34
C ASN A 187 -0.57 -22.71 -8.55
N PHE A 188 -1.39 -23.66 -8.09
CA PHE A 188 -2.85 -23.62 -8.30
C PHE A 188 -3.59 -23.49 -6.98
N PHE A 189 -4.68 -22.73 -6.98
CA PHE A 189 -5.54 -22.63 -5.82
C PHE A 189 -6.44 -23.87 -5.76
N HIS A 190 -6.29 -24.68 -4.71
CA HIS A 190 -7.16 -25.82 -4.44
C HIS A 190 -7.17 -26.16 -2.95
N PRO A 191 -8.21 -26.84 -2.42
CA PRO A 191 -8.36 -27.10 -0.98
C PRO A 191 -7.22 -27.89 -0.33
N LYS A 192 -6.46 -28.66 -1.12
CA LYS A 192 -5.33 -29.49 -0.66
C LYS A 192 -3.96 -28.83 -0.88
N ASN A 193 -3.91 -27.57 -1.28
CA ASN A 193 -2.65 -26.87 -1.45
C ASN A 193 -2.03 -26.63 -0.07
N GLU A 194 -0.87 -27.22 0.19
CA GLU A 194 -0.21 -27.20 1.50
C GLU A 194 0.14 -25.79 2.01
N MET A 195 0.26 -24.81 1.11
CA MET A 195 0.49 -23.42 1.52
C MET A 195 -0.75 -22.77 2.16
N ILE A 196 -1.95 -23.27 1.86
CA ILE A 196 -3.21 -22.68 2.28
C ILE A 196 -3.59 -23.20 3.67
N GLY A 197 -3.69 -22.29 4.63
CA GLY A 197 -4.14 -22.57 5.99
C GLY A 197 -5.59 -22.17 6.22
N GLU A 198 -5.87 -21.72 7.44
CA GLU A 198 -7.20 -21.30 7.89
C GLU A 198 -7.73 -20.07 7.13
N LEU A 199 -9.01 -20.09 6.74
CA LEU A 199 -9.71 -18.94 6.16
C LEU A 199 -9.91 -17.86 7.23
N LEU A 200 -9.45 -16.65 6.93
CA LEU A 200 -9.54 -15.48 7.82
C LEU A 200 -10.67 -14.53 7.44
N HIS A 201 -10.94 -14.41 6.13
CA HIS A 201 -11.91 -13.45 5.61
C HIS A 201 -12.34 -13.83 4.19
N GLU A 202 -13.62 -13.65 3.89
CA GLU A 202 -14.16 -13.76 2.54
C GLU A 202 -15.18 -12.66 2.30
N TYR A 203 -15.07 -11.98 1.16
CA TYR A 203 -16.08 -11.06 0.67
C TYR A 203 -15.90 -10.82 -0.83
N ASN A 204 -17.02 -10.73 -1.57
CA ASN A 204 -17.01 -10.41 -3.00
C ASN A 204 -16.05 -11.32 -3.81
N GLU A 205 -16.09 -12.62 -3.51
CA GLU A 205 -15.25 -13.66 -4.15
C GLU A 205 -13.74 -13.42 -4.00
N ILE A 206 -13.36 -12.67 -2.96
CA ILE A 206 -11.99 -12.45 -2.55
C ILE A 206 -11.83 -13.04 -1.16
N GLU A 207 -10.91 -13.99 -1.06
CA GLU A 207 -10.63 -14.72 0.17
C GLU A 207 -9.23 -14.41 0.67
N ALA A 208 -9.08 -14.43 1.99
CA ALA A 208 -7.80 -14.32 2.67
C ALA A 208 -7.63 -15.49 3.64
N TYR A 209 -6.54 -16.24 3.52
CA TYR A 209 -6.20 -17.35 4.40
C TYR A 209 -4.86 -17.11 5.08
N LYS A 210 -4.61 -17.74 6.23
CA LYS A 210 -3.24 -17.88 6.74
C LYS A 210 -2.40 -18.67 5.73
N SER A 211 -1.14 -18.30 5.56
CA SER A 211 -0.16 -19.15 4.89
C SER A 211 0.47 -20.11 5.91
N ASN A 212 0.62 -21.38 5.55
CA ASN A 212 1.38 -22.35 6.35
C ASN A 212 2.90 -22.21 6.14
N THR A 213 3.32 -21.30 5.24
CA THR A 213 4.73 -21.00 4.98
C THR A 213 5.07 -19.59 5.44
N LYS A 214 6.37 -19.27 5.51
CA LYS A 214 6.85 -17.95 5.93
C LYS A 214 6.33 -16.83 5.03
N ASP A 215 6.32 -17.08 3.73
CA ASP A 215 5.84 -16.13 2.73
C ASP A 215 4.36 -16.39 2.42
N GLY A 216 3.70 -15.36 1.92
CA GLY A 216 2.35 -15.46 1.39
C GLY A 216 2.33 -15.65 -0.12
N ALA A 217 1.13 -15.83 -0.66
CA ALA A 217 0.91 -15.92 -2.10
C ALA A 217 -0.40 -15.23 -2.49
N GLY A 218 -0.43 -14.67 -3.70
CA GLY A 218 -1.64 -14.14 -4.30
C GLY A 218 -2.04 -14.98 -5.51
N PHE A 219 -3.25 -15.53 -5.46
CA PHE A 219 -3.89 -16.26 -6.53
C PHE A 219 -4.90 -15.36 -7.24
N TYR A 220 -4.91 -15.43 -8.55
CA TYR A 220 -5.87 -14.73 -9.40
C TYR A 220 -6.43 -15.71 -10.42
N CYS A 221 -7.75 -15.88 -10.42
CA CYS A 221 -8.46 -16.89 -11.22
C CYS A 221 -7.81 -18.28 -11.09
N GLY A 222 -7.53 -18.70 -9.85
CA GLY A 222 -6.97 -20.02 -9.55
C GLY A 222 -5.46 -20.17 -9.78
N LEU A 223 -4.76 -19.25 -10.45
CA LEU A 223 -3.31 -19.33 -10.65
C LEU A 223 -2.54 -18.43 -9.68
N LYS A 224 -1.45 -18.94 -9.11
CA LYS A 224 -0.49 -18.16 -8.33
C LYS A 224 0.18 -17.13 -9.23
N ARG A 225 0.06 -15.85 -8.87
CA ARG A 225 0.59 -14.71 -9.64
C ARG A 225 1.63 -13.89 -8.90
N ILE A 226 1.58 -13.90 -7.57
CA ILE A 226 2.51 -13.16 -6.72
C ILE A 226 2.96 -13.97 -5.52
N THR A 227 4.19 -13.69 -5.07
CA THR A 227 4.70 -14.08 -3.76
C THR A 227 4.68 -12.85 -2.85
N ILE A 228 4.08 -12.99 -1.67
CA ILE A 228 3.95 -11.92 -0.67
C ILE A 228 5.03 -12.15 0.39
N LYS A 229 6.23 -11.62 0.15
CA LYS A 229 7.40 -11.86 0.99
C LYS A 229 7.19 -11.41 2.44
N ASP A 230 7.61 -12.24 3.38
CA ASP A 230 7.63 -12.01 4.83
C ASP A 230 6.25 -11.67 5.45
N ILE A 231 5.15 -11.95 4.74
CA ILE A 231 3.78 -11.83 5.26
C ILE A 231 3.05 -13.15 4.96
N PRO A 232 2.84 -14.04 5.95
CA PRO A 232 2.23 -15.35 5.76
C PRO A 232 0.71 -15.26 5.53
N ILE A 233 0.31 -14.74 4.38
CA ILE A 233 -1.09 -14.59 3.95
C ILE A 233 -1.28 -15.14 2.54
N ILE A 234 -2.34 -15.91 2.33
CA ILE A 234 -2.83 -16.28 1.00
C ILE A 234 -3.98 -15.35 0.64
N ILE A 235 -3.92 -14.70 -0.51
CA ILE A 235 -5.01 -13.89 -1.05
C ILE A 235 -5.50 -14.56 -2.33
N ASN A 236 -6.77 -14.94 -2.40
CA ASN A 236 -7.36 -15.53 -3.59
C ASN A 236 -8.44 -14.61 -4.15
N ILE A 237 -8.23 -14.11 -5.37
CA ILE A 237 -9.23 -13.35 -6.13
C ILE A 237 -9.78 -14.29 -7.21
N LYS A 238 -10.97 -14.84 -6.98
CA LYS A 238 -11.61 -15.79 -7.91
C LYS A 238 -12.17 -15.08 -9.13
N LYS A 239 -12.86 -13.97 -8.90
CA LYS A 239 -13.56 -13.21 -9.93
C LYS A 239 -12.58 -12.49 -10.87
N PRO A 240 -12.84 -12.46 -12.18
CA PRO A 240 -12.06 -11.67 -13.11
C PRO A 240 -12.26 -10.16 -12.89
N TYR A 241 -11.17 -9.41 -12.99
CA TYR A 241 -11.13 -7.95 -12.95
C TYR A 241 -10.46 -7.43 -14.23
N ALA A 242 -11.16 -6.57 -14.97
CA ALA A 242 -10.67 -6.01 -16.24
C ALA A 242 -9.26 -5.38 -16.14
N ALA A 243 -8.94 -4.75 -15.00
CA ALA A 243 -7.64 -4.14 -14.73
C ALA A 243 -6.49 -5.16 -14.62
N LEU A 244 -6.78 -6.39 -14.22
CA LEU A 244 -5.81 -7.50 -14.20
C LEU A 244 -5.86 -8.26 -15.54
N ASP A 245 -7.05 -8.51 -16.08
CA ASP A 245 -7.26 -9.23 -17.34
C ASP A 245 -6.58 -8.60 -18.55
N LYS A 246 -6.56 -7.26 -18.61
CA LYS A 246 -5.86 -6.55 -19.68
C LYS A 246 -4.40 -7.00 -19.80
N PHE A 247 -3.77 -7.32 -18.69
CA PHE A 247 -2.37 -7.72 -18.66
C PHE A 247 -2.19 -9.23 -18.70
N THR A 248 -3.06 -10.02 -18.06
CA THR A 248 -2.96 -11.50 -18.11
C THR A 248 -3.27 -12.07 -19.49
N LYS A 249 -4.16 -11.43 -20.27
CA LYS A 249 -4.44 -11.82 -21.66
C LYS A 249 -3.29 -11.52 -22.63
N GLN A 250 -2.49 -10.51 -22.32
CA GLN A 250 -1.30 -10.14 -23.10
C GLN A 250 -0.06 -10.95 -22.69
N ASP A 251 -0.07 -11.50 -21.48
CA ASP A 251 1.02 -12.28 -20.89
C ASP A 251 0.96 -13.75 -21.32
N ARG A 252 1.33 -14.00 -22.58
CA ARG A 252 1.40 -15.36 -23.17
C ARG A 252 2.32 -16.29 -22.38
N ASP A 253 3.43 -15.77 -21.88
CA ASP A 253 4.43 -16.51 -21.09
C ASP A 253 4.00 -16.68 -19.61
N ARG A 254 2.85 -16.11 -19.23
CA ARG A 254 2.25 -16.19 -17.90
C ARG A 254 3.26 -15.80 -16.82
N ASN A 255 4.03 -14.75 -17.03
CA ASN A 255 4.99 -14.26 -16.06
C ASN A 255 4.32 -13.93 -14.71
N ALA A 256 5.14 -13.91 -13.65
CA ALA A 256 4.69 -13.35 -12.39
C ALA A 256 4.28 -11.89 -12.58
N PHE A 257 3.32 -11.40 -11.79
CA PHE A 257 2.89 -10.01 -11.91
C PHE A 257 4.06 -9.07 -11.65
N SER A 258 4.26 -8.12 -12.58
CA SER A 258 5.18 -7.00 -12.38
C SER A 258 4.81 -6.20 -11.12
N GLN A 259 5.72 -5.39 -10.60
CA GLN A 259 5.45 -4.55 -9.41
C GLN A 259 4.19 -3.67 -9.56
N LYS A 260 3.95 -3.15 -10.78
CA LYS A 260 2.75 -2.37 -11.08
C LYS A 260 1.49 -3.22 -10.95
N LEU A 261 1.51 -4.43 -11.48
CA LEU A 261 0.36 -5.33 -11.47
C LEU A 261 0.12 -5.94 -10.08
N GLN A 262 1.19 -6.21 -9.33
CA GLN A 262 1.13 -6.55 -7.90
C GLN A 262 0.46 -5.44 -7.09
N SER A 263 0.77 -4.17 -7.36
CA SER A 263 0.11 -3.04 -6.72
C SER A 263 -1.38 -2.97 -7.06
N THR A 264 -1.75 -3.21 -8.32
CA THR A 264 -3.16 -3.32 -8.74
C THR A 264 -3.88 -4.45 -8.01
N PHE A 265 -3.25 -5.63 -7.91
CA PHE A 265 -3.79 -6.78 -7.17
C PHE A 265 -4.06 -6.42 -5.70
N TYR A 266 -3.10 -5.82 -5.00
CA TYR A 266 -3.29 -5.40 -3.61
C TYR A 266 -4.37 -4.32 -3.45
N ASN A 267 -4.48 -3.39 -4.40
CA ASN A 267 -5.52 -2.37 -4.36
C ASN A 267 -6.91 -2.97 -4.56
N ILE A 268 -7.07 -3.95 -5.47
CA ILE A 268 -8.32 -4.68 -5.64
C ILE A 268 -8.66 -5.46 -4.36
N PHE A 269 -7.68 -6.19 -3.80
CA PHE A 269 -7.85 -6.89 -2.53
C PHE A 269 -8.34 -5.95 -1.42
N CYS A 270 -7.68 -4.79 -1.25
CA CYS A 270 -8.04 -3.87 -0.17
C CYS A 270 -9.39 -3.17 -0.41
N ARG A 271 -9.68 -2.74 -1.64
CA ARG A 271 -10.90 -2.00 -1.98
C ARG A 271 -12.13 -2.91 -2.05
N SER A 272 -11.99 -4.04 -2.75
CA SER A 272 -13.09 -4.93 -3.07
C SER A 272 -13.18 -6.13 -2.15
N GLY A 273 -12.09 -6.53 -1.50
CA GLY A 273 -12.06 -7.64 -0.54
C GLY A 273 -12.48 -7.23 0.88
N PHE A 274 -12.30 -5.98 1.29
CA PHE A 274 -12.80 -5.49 2.59
C PHE A 274 -14.05 -4.62 2.46
N GLY A 275 -14.29 -3.99 1.30
CA GLY A 275 -15.42 -3.08 1.10
C GLY A 275 -15.41 -1.94 2.12
N TYR A 276 -16.46 -1.84 2.93
CA TYR A 276 -16.50 -0.87 4.05
C TYR A 276 -16.05 -1.46 5.40
N ASN A 277 -15.82 -2.76 5.49
CA ASN A 277 -15.64 -3.55 6.72
C ASN A 277 -14.15 -3.76 7.08
N PHE A 278 -13.44 -2.67 7.37
CA PHE A 278 -12.05 -2.72 7.80
C PHE A 278 -11.89 -3.00 9.31
N ASN A 279 -12.80 -2.52 10.15
CA ASN A 279 -12.65 -2.59 11.60
C ASN A 279 -12.90 -4.00 12.12
N GLY A 280 -12.05 -4.47 13.03
CA GLY A 280 -12.16 -5.81 13.62
C GLY A 280 -11.89 -6.97 12.65
N ASN A 281 -11.40 -6.71 11.43
CA ASN A 281 -11.15 -7.75 10.43
C ASN A 281 -9.92 -8.61 10.79
N ASP A 282 -10.10 -9.92 10.90
CA ASP A 282 -9.04 -10.83 11.33
C ASP A 282 -7.93 -11.02 10.29
N ALA A 283 -8.24 -10.91 8.98
CA ALA A 283 -7.21 -10.92 7.95
C ALA A 283 -6.29 -9.69 8.05
N ILE A 284 -6.86 -8.50 8.28
CA ILE A 284 -6.07 -7.27 8.49
C ILE A 284 -5.20 -7.39 9.75
N TYR A 285 -5.77 -7.88 10.84
CA TYR A 285 -5.03 -8.06 12.08
C TYR A 285 -3.89 -9.07 11.93
N HIS A 286 -4.15 -10.19 11.26
CA HIS A 286 -3.13 -11.20 10.94
C HIS A 286 -2.01 -10.59 10.10
N ILE A 287 -2.32 -9.91 9.00
CA ILE A 287 -1.34 -9.25 8.11
C ILE A 287 -0.48 -8.26 8.88
N LEU A 288 -1.08 -7.39 9.71
CA LEU A 288 -0.34 -6.40 10.49
C LEU A 288 0.55 -7.08 11.54
N ARG A 289 0.01 -8.04 12.31
CA ARG A 289 0.75 -8.74 13.36
C ARG A 289 1.93 -9.55 12.80
N SER A 290 1.70 -10.30 11.72
CA SER A 290 2.72 -11.17 11.13
C SER A 290 3.83 -10.39 10.42
N SER A 291 3.52 -9.19 9.92
CA SER A 291 4.49 -8.31 9.25
C SER A 291 5.37 -7.48 10.18
N LYS A 292 5.27 -7.66 11.51
CA LYS A 292 6.08 -6.92 12.51
C LYS A 292 7.58 -6.84 12.17
N PRO A 293 8.25 -7.93 11.74
CA PRO A 293 9.68 -7.88 11.40
C PRO A 293 10.03 -6.91 10.25
N ILE A 294 9.08 -6.62 9.37
CA ILE A 294 9.30 -5.77 8.18
C ILE A 294 8.67 -4.38 8.30
N TRP A 295 8.02 -4.03 9.41
CA TRP A 295 7.35 -2.72 9.56
C TRP A 295 8.28 -1.53 9.28
N ARG A 296 9.52 -1.57 9.77
CA ARG A 296 10.51 -0.48 9.56
C ARG A 296 10.86 -0.29 8.08
N LYS A 297 10.97 -1.38 7.32
CA LYS A 297 11.21 -1.35 5.87
C LYS A 297 9.95 -0.96 5.10
N GLY A 298 8.79 -1.35 5.64
CA GLY A 298 7.50 -1.24 5.01
C GLY A 298 7.23 -2.35 3.99
N ALA A 299 5.96 -2.50 3.62
CA ALA A 299 5.53 -3.45 2.61
C ALA A 299 4.41 -2.88 1.73
N PRO A 300 4.38 -3.17 0.41
CA PRO A 300 3.35 -2.65 -0.49
C PRO A 300 1.93 -3.04 -0.08
N LEU A 301 1.72 -4.27 0.41
CA LEU A 301 0.41 -4.70 0.90
C LEU A 301 -0.06 -3.84 2.09
N LEU A 302 0.82 -3.52 3.04
CA LEU A 302 0.48 -2.65 4.18
C LEU A 302 0.13 -1.24 3.70
N ALA A 303 0.90 -0.68 2.77
CA ALA A 303 0.60 0.62 2.18
C ALA A 303 -0.76 0.63 1.47
N SER A 304 -1.11 -0.43 0.73
CA SER A 304 -2.43 -0.57 0.11
C SER A 304 -3.55 -0.65 1.14
N ILE A 305 -3.39 -1.38 2.25
CA ILE A 305 -4.39 -1.42 3.33
C ILE A 305 -4.58 -0.02 3.94
N ALA A 306 -3.49 0.69 4.25
CA ALA A 306 -3.56 2.04 4.80
C ALA A 306 -4.27 3.02 3.85
N ASN A 307 -3.96 2.97 2.56
CA ASN A 307 -4.55 3.87 1.56
C ASN A 307 -6.07 3.66 1.38
N HIS A 308 -6.58 2.45 1.55
CA HIS A 308 -8.00 2.14 1.34
C HIS A 308 -8.82 2.10 2.63
N SER A 309 -8.18 1.94 3.78
CA SER A 309 -8.84 2.05 5.09
C SER A 309 -9.08 3.50 5.51
N TYR A 310 -8.37 4.47 4.92
CA TYR A 310 -8.39 5.88 5.30
C TYR A 310 -8.10 6.06 6.80
N THR A 311 -9.08 6.52 7.57
CA THR A 311 -8.99 6.71 9.03
C THR A 311 -9.66 5.61 9.84
N LYS A 312 -10.32 4.64 9.20
CA LYS A 312 -11.16 3.64 9.88
C LYS A 312 -10.36 2.81 10.90
N LEU A 313 -9.14 2.41 10.51
CA LEU A 313 -8.24 1.61 11.35
C LEU A 313 -7.47 2.45 12.39
N LYS A 314 -7.51 3.79 12.30
CA LYS A 314 -6.69 4.67 13.15
C LYS A 314 -7.10 4.58 14.63
N GLU A 315 -8.39 4.42 14.86
CA GLU A 315 -8.98 4.36 16.20
C GLU A 315 -9.21 2.93 16.72
N ASP A 316 -8.82 1.89 15.95
CA ASP A 316 -9.03 0.50 16.33
C ASP A 316 -8.22 0.14 17.61
N PRO A 317 -8.89 -0.25 18.72
CA PRO A 317 -8.21 -0.55 19.98
C PRO A 317 -7.27 -1.75 19.90
N LYS A 318 -7.60 -2.77 19.08
CA LYS A 318 -6.80 -3.99 18.89
C LYS A 318 -5.49 -3.63 18.18
N LEU A 319 -5.54 -2.72 17.21
CA LEU A 319 -4.34 -2.21 16.52
C LEU A 319 -3.51 -1.30 17.40
N LYS A 320 -4.12 -0.36 18.13
CA LYS A 320 -3.39 0.49 19.10
C LYS A 320 -2.62 -0.35 20.13
N LYS A 321 -3.22 -1.44 20.63
CA LYS A 321 -2.56 -2.39 21.53
C LYS A 321 -1.41 -3.14 20.84
N LEU A 322 -1.57 -3.51 19.57
CA LEU A 322 -0.55 -4.22 18.78
C LEU A 322 0.73 -3.39 18.60
N PHE A 323 0.60 -2.09 18.30
CA PHE A 323 1.75 -1.20 18.15
C PHE A 323 2.29 -0.71 19.50
N GLY A 324 1.43 -0.46 20.48
CA GLY A 324 1.87 0.04 21.79
C GLY A 324 2.53 1.43 21.71
N LYS A 325 3.50 1.71 22.59
CA LYS A 325 4.12 3.04 22.72
C LYS A 325 5.52 3.14 22.09
N GLU A 326 6.06 2.04 21.58
CA GLU A 326 7.44 1.90 21.10
C GLU A 326 7.68 2.48 19.70
N TYR A 327 6.60 2.69 18.95
CA TYR A 327 6.66 3.18 17.57
C TYR A 327 6.12 4.60 17.44
N ILE A 328 6.61 5.29 16.41
CA ILE A 328 6.06 6.53 15.85
C ILE A 328 6.02 6.40 14.34
N SER A 329 5.10 7.08 13.68
CA SER A 329 5.03 7.10 12.22
C SER A 329 5.60 8.41 11.67
N GLU A 330 6.18 8.34 10.47
CA GLU A 330 6.64 9.53 9.76
C GLU A 330 5.48 10.49 9.48
N SER A 331 5.73 11.78 9.66
CA SER A 331 4.73 12.81 9.41
C SER A 331 4.58 13.06 7.90
N LYS A 332 3.40 12.78 7.33
CA LYS A 332 3.02 13.22 5.98
C LYS A 332 1.61 13.77 5.94
N PHE A 333 1.42 14.82 5.14
CA PHE A 333 0.13 15.46 4.90
C PHE A 333 -0.97 14.44 4.56
N ARG A 334 -0.71 13.51 3.63
CA ARG A 334 -1.68 12.51 3.16
C ARG A 334 -2.36 11.71 4.29
N TYR A 335 -1.62 11.37 5.35
CA TYR A 335 -2.12 10.49 6.41
C TYR A 335 -2.56 11.27 7.66
N SER A 336 -2.63 12.60 7.55
CA SER A 336 -2.94 13.51 8.64
C SER A 336 -4.17 14.35 8.29
N LEU A 337 -5.23 14.24 9.10
CA LEU A 337 -6.45 15.04 9.00
C LEU A 337 -6.71 15.68 10.38
N PRO A 338 -7.21 16.93 10.49
CA PRO A 338 -7.60 17.89 9.47
C PRO A 338 -6.65 19.12 9.47
N ILE A 339 -5.53 19.06 8.75
CA ILE A 339 -4.63 20.21 8.57
C ILE A 339 -4.68 20.68 7.11
N SER A 340 -4.64 21.99 6.87
CA SER A 340 -4.56 22.53 5.51
C SER A 340 -3.15 22.33 4.93
N TRP A 341 -3.04 22.37 3.59
CA TRP A 341 -1.73 22.28 2.92
C TRP A 341 -0.79 23.41 3.37
N ALA A 342 -1.29 24.64 3.43
CA ALA A 342 -0.53 25.80 3.90
C ALA A 342 -0.07 25.64 5.35
N ASP A 343 -0.97 25.18 6.24
CA ASP A 343 -0.63 24.95 7.66
C ASP A 343 0.43 23.87 7.81
N PHE A 344 0.36 22.80 7.01
CA PHE A 344 1.35 21.74 7.03
C PHE A 344 2.74 22.27 6.68
N TYR A 345 2.87 23.11 5.65
CA TYR A 345 4.16 23.69 5.24
C TYR A 345 4.59 24.93 6.03
N SER A 346 3.78 25.39 6.99
CA SER A 346 4.18 26.51 7.86
C SER A 346 5.43 26.18 8.68
N THR A 347 6.27 27.20 8.94
CA THR A 347 7.47 27.08 9.78
C THR A 347 7.13 26.62 11.21
N LYS A 348 5.96 27.01 11.72
CA LYS A 348 5.43 26.57 13.00
C LYS A 348 5.22 25.06 13.05
N THR A 349 4.49 24.51 12.07
CA THR A 349 4.19 23.07 11.99
C THR A 349 5.46 22.27 11.71
N GLN A 350 6.22 22.64 10.68
CA GLN A 350 7.44 21.92 10.30
C GLN A 350 8.50 21.98 11.42
N GLY A 351 8.67 23.14 12.06
CA GLY A 351 9.55 23.28 13.21
C GLY A 351 9.15 22.40 14.40
N TYR A 352 7.85 22.28 14.68
CA TYR A 352 7.36 21.36 15.73
C TYR A 352 7.63 19.90 15.37
N VAL A 353 7.30 19.49 14.14
CA VAL A 353 7.50 18.12 13.65
C VAL A 353 8.97 17.72 13.72
N LEU A 354 9.88 18.55 13.18
CA LEU A 354 11.32 18.28 13.18
C LEU A 354 11.89 18.13 14.59
N ARG A 355 11.51 19.03 15.52
CA ARG A 355 11.97 18.97 16.92
C ARG A 355 11.48 17.72 17.61
N ARG A 356 10.19 17.41 17.49
CA ARG A 356 9.58 16.24 18.15
C ARG A 356 10.09 14.93 17.55
N ASP A 357 10.26 14.85 16.23
CA ASP A 357 10.81 13.66 15.56
C ASP A 357 12.25 13.40 16.04
N LYS A 358 13.09 14.44 16.15
CA LYS A 358 14.45 14.30 16.68
C LYS A 358 14.43 13.71 18.10
N GLN A 359 13.60 14.24 18.98
CA GLN A 359 13.48 13.76 20.37
C GLN A 359 12.93 12.34 20.47
N LEU A 360 11.98 11.96 19.62
CA LEU A 360 11.34 10.65 19.70
C LEU A 360 12.15 9.55 19.04
N LYS A 361 12.93 9.85 17.99
CA LYS A 361 13.83 8.88 17.34
C LYS A 361 14.90 8.32 18.29
N GLU A 362 15.24 9.04 19.36
CA GLU A 362 16.15 8.55 20.41
C GLU A 362 15.54 7.42 21.26
N LYS A 363 14.20 7.35 21.33
CA LYS A 363 13.47 6.46 22.25
C LYS A 363 12.53 5.48 21.56
N LYS A 364 12.24 5.69 20.28
CA LYS A 364 11.19 5.00 19.54
C LYS A 364 11.63 4.66 18.12
N THR A 365 11.05 3.60 17.59
CA THR A 365 11.30 3.20 16.20
C THR A 365 10.37 3.98 15.26
N MET A 366 10.96 4.66 14.27
CA MET A 366 10.23 5.35 13.21
C MET A 366 9.73 4.35 12.15
N LEU A 367 8.43 4.40 11.87
CA LEU A 367 7.75 3.58 10.87
C LEU A 367 7.32 4.44 9.66
N PRO A 368 7.14 3.85 8.47
CA PRO A 368 6.62 4.55 7.30
C PRO A 368 5.35 5.34 7.59
N SER A 369 5.17 6.47 6.91
CA SER A 369 4.08 7.42 7.23
C SER A 369 2.67 6.84 7.19
N TYR A 370 2.43 5.81 6.37
CA TYR A 370 1.12 5.18 6.26
C TYR A 370 0.69 4.41 7.52
N PHE A 371 1.61 4.12 8.45
CA PHE A 371 1.27 3.54 9.75
C PHE A 371 0.43 4.48 10.62
N ALA A 372 0.38 5.78 10.32
CA ALA A 372 -0.56 6.71 10.94
C ALA A 372 -2.03 6.28 10.73
N SER A 373 -2.35 5.66 9.59
CA SER A 373 -3.69 5.09 9.33
C SER A 373 -4.02 3.89 10.21
N PHE A 374 -3.04 3.25 10.85
CA PHE A 374 -3.23 2.13 11.78
C PHE A 374 -3.18 2.56 13.26
N GLY A 375 -3.13 3.87 13.53
CA GLY A 375 -3.14 4.41 14.89
C GLY A 375 -1.76 4.65 15.50
N VAL A 376 -0.68 4.53 14.72
CA VAL A 376 0.67 4.89 15.19
C VAL A 376 0.84 6.41 15.10
N GLU A 377 0.85 7.09 16.26
CA GLU A 377 0.94 8.57 16.33
C GLU A 377 2.19 9.11 15.61
N SER A 378 1.97 10.07 14.70
CA SER A 378 3.04 10.89 14.12
C SER A 378 3.25 12.19 14.93
N SER A 379 4.38 12.86 14.73
CA SER A 379 4.57 14.19 15.30
C SER A 379 3.55 15.22 14.78
N LEU A 380 3.08 15.06 13.55
CA LEU A 380 2.01 15.88 12.99
C LEU A 380 0.67 15.63 13.68
N ASP A 381 0.31 14.38 13.97
CA ASP A 381 -0.90 14.07 14.76
C ASP A 381 -0.85 14.74 16.14
N ALA A 382 0.32 14.70 16.79
CA ALA A 382 0.51 15.36 18.08
C ALA A 382 0.38 16.89 17.96
N PHE A 383 0.88 17.49 16.88
CA PHE A 383 0.70 18.92 16.60
C PHE A 383 -0.77 19.29 16.42
N ILE A 384 -1.50 18.54 15.58
CA ILE A 384 -2.93 18.77 15.30
C ILE A 384 -3.73 18.68 16.60
N ARG A 385 -3.54 17.61 17.39
CA ARG A 385 -4.19 17.45 18.69
C ARG A 385 -3.88 18.62 19.64
N ASN A 386 -2.63 19.08 19.68
CA ASN A 386 -2.25 20.21 20.51
C ASN A 386 -2.91 21.52 20.03
N LYS A 387 -2.95 21.76 18.72
CA LYS A 387 -3.62 22.91 18.10
C LYS A 387 -5.11 22.92 18.46
N GLU A 388 -5.82 21.81 18.24
CA GLU A 388 -7.24 21.68 18.59
C GLU A 388 -7.52 21.89 20.08
N ASN A 389 -6.66 21.35 20.95
CA ASN A 389 -6.78 21.55 22.39
C ASN A 389 -6.55 23.01 22.79
N THR A 390 -5.57 23.68 22.18
CA THR A 390 -5.32 25.11 22.38
C THR A 390 -6.51 25.94 21.90
N GLU A 391 -7.06 25.66 20.72
CA GLU A 391 -8.25 26.35 20.19
C GLU A 391 -9.47 26.17 21.08
N LYS A 392 -9.71 24.95 21.59
CA LYS A 392 -10.80 24.69 22.57
C LYS A 392 -10.61 25.49 23.86
N ARG A 393 -9.37 25.57 24.38
CA ARG A 393 -9.04 26.39 25.56
C ARG A 393 -9.26 27.88 25.31
N ILE A 394 -8.93 28.37 24.11
CA ILE A 394 -9.15 29.76 23.70
C ILE A 394 -10.65 30.08 23.57
N LYS A 395 -11.44 29.20 22.95
CA LYS A 395 -12.89 29.38 22.80
C LYS A 395 -13.61 29.44 24.14
N ASN A 396 -13.23 28.56 25.08
CA ASN A 396 -13.83 28.48 26.42
C ASN A 396 -13.08 29.33 27.46
N LYS A 397 -12.45 30.43 27.02
CA LYS A 397 -11.68 31.31 27.89
C LYS A 397 -12.55 31.90 29.00
N LYS A 398 -12.06 31.84 30.23
CA LYS A 398 -12.63 32.58 31.36
C LYS A 398 -12.19 34.04 31.26
N THR A 399 -13.13 34.96 31.43
CA THR A 399 -12.90 36.40 31.43
C THR A 399 -13.50 37.03 32.69
N ALA A 400 -12.96 38.17 33.10
CA ALA A 400 -13.50 38.97 34.19
C ALA A 400 -13.27 40.45 33.90
N ASP A 401 -14.04 41.31 34.56
CA ASP A 401 -13.82 42.75 34.47
C ASP A 401 -12.56 43.14 35.26
N LEU A 402 -11.98 44.27 34.88
CA LEU A 402 -10.81 44.81 35.56
C LEU A 402 -11.20 45.37 36.93
N THR A 403 -10.35 45.15 37.92
CA THR A 403 -10.43 45.81 39.23
C THR A 403 -10.11 47.30 39.11
N THR A 404 -10.41 48.09 40.14
CA THR A 404 -10.07 49.53 40.17
C THR A 404 -8.58 49.78 39.97
N GLN A 405 -7.71 48.94 40.53
CA GLN A 405 -6.26 49.08 40.36
C GLN A 405 -5.80 48.72 38.95
N GLU A 406 -6.37 47.67 38.36
CA GLU A 406 -6.10 47.30 36.95
C GLU A 406 -6.59 48.37 35.98
N ASN A 407 -7.73 49.03 36.23
CA ASN A 407 -8.20 50.16 35.42
C ASN A 407 -7.26 51.35 35.48
N ARG A 408 -6.77 51.72 36.68
CA ARG A 408 -5.72 52.76 36.82
C ARG A 408 -4.45 52.42 36.04
N ALA A 409 -4.12 51.13 35.95
CA ALA A 409 -3.01 50.67 35.15
C ALA A 409 -3.27 50.88 33.65
N ILE A 410 -4.48 50.60 33.16
CA ILE A 410 -4.88 50.91 31.77
C ILE A 410 -4.82 52.41 31.48
N ASP A 411 -5.34 53.26 32.37
CA ASP A 411 -5.28 54.72 32.20
C ASP A 411 -3.84 55.21 32.08
N PHE A 412 -2.94 54.62 32.87
CA PHE A 412 -1.50 54.88 32.76
C PHE A 412 -0.91 54.43 31.42
N LEU A 413 -1.34 53.28 30.86
CA LEU A 413 -0.92 52.83 29.53
C LEU A 413 -1.43 53.78 28.43
N PHE A 414 -2.66 54.30 28.51
CA PHE A 414 -3.14 55.32 27.58
C PHE A 414 -2.34 56.62 27.67
N LYS A 415 -2.02 57.07 28.88
CA LYS A 415 -1.14 58.24 29.09
C LYS A 415 0.25 58.02 28.46
N ALA A 416 0.81 56.83 28.62
CA ALA A 416 2.08 56.47 27.99
C ALA A 416 1.97 56.42 26.46
N SER A 417 0.89 55.83 25.92
CA SER A 417 0.58 55.80 24.49
C SER A 417 0.50 57.20 23.90
N LYS A 418 -0.24 58.12 24.55
CA LYS A 418 -0.36 59.53 24.13
C LYS A 418 0.99 60.25 24.13
N GLY A 419 1.88 59.93 25.07
CA GLY A 419 3.24 60.47 25.08
C GLY A 419 4.11 60.04 23.89
N ILE A 420 3.83 58.87 23.31
CA ILE A 420 4.59 58.29 22.21
C ILE A 420 3.96 58.64 20.87
N ASN A 421 2.67 58.41 20.71
CA ASN A 421 1.91 58.73 19.51
C ASN A 421 0.53 59.29 19.90
N PRO A 422 0.39 60.62 20.01
CA PRO A 422 -0.88 61.27 20.35
C PRO A 422 -1.99 60.94 19.36
N GLY A 423 -1.68 60.89 18.06
CA GLY A 423 -2.66 60.59 17.01
C GLY A 423 -3.26 59.20 17.17
N PHE A 424 -2.42 58.19 17.45
CA PHE A 424 -2.87 56.83 17.73
C PHE A 424 -3.70 56.74 19.03
N ALA A 425 -3.25 57.38 20.11
CA ALA A 425 -3.94 57.31 21.39
C ALA A 425 -5.31 58.00 21.36
N ASN A 426 -5.43 59.10 20.60
CA ASN A 426 -6.68 59.86 20.48
C ASN A 426 -7.82 59.08 19.83
N LEU A 427 -7.50 58.08 18.99
CA LEU A 427 -8.51 57.18 18.39
C LEU A 427 -9.35 56.41 19.40
N PHE A 428 -8.87 56.32 20.65
CA PHE A 428 -9.48 55.58 21.74
C PHE A 428 -9.81 56.47 22.94
N ASN A 429 -9.74 57.80 22.78
CA ASN A 429 -9.85 58.75 23.88
C ASN A 429 -11.32 58.95 24.27
N ARG A 430 -11.70 58.49 25.46
CA ARG A 430 -13.08 58.57 25.94
C ARG A 430 -13.55 59.98 26.32
N ASP A 431 -12.62 60.91 26.52
CA ASP A 431 -12.90 62.26 27.04
C ASP A 431 -13.04 63.33 25.93
N ASP A 432 -12.92 62.93 24.65
CA ASP A 432 -12.91 63.83 23.49
C ASP A 432 -13.78 63.23 22.37
N GLU A 433 -15.10 63.47 22.46
CA GLU A 433 -16.11 62.91 21.55
C GLU A 433 -15.88 63.31 20.08
N ASP A 434 -15.25 64.45 19.82
CA ASP A 434 -14.98 64.94 18.46
C ASP A 434 -13.81 64.21 17.78
N ASN A 435 -12.91 63.60 18.57
CA ASN A 435 -11.70 62.93 18.05
C ASN A 435 -11.65 61.41 18.34
N ASN A 436 -12.62 60.86 19.10
CA ASN A 436 -12.69 59.45 19.42
C ASN A 436 -13.29 58.63 18.27
N LEU A 437 -12.55 57.64 17.78
CA LEU A 437 -13.05 56.75 16.73
C LEU A 437 -13.60 55.43 17.28
N TYR A 438 -13.10 54.93 18.41
CA TYR A 438 -13.43 53.62 18.96
C TYR A 438 -13.73 53.65 20.46
N ASP A 439 -14.90 53.12 20.85
CA ASP A 439 -15.19 52.83 22.26
C ASP A 439 -14.56 51.48 22.64
N VAL A 440 -13.51 51.50 23.47
CA VAL A 440 -12.77 50.29 23.86
C VAL A 440 -13.02 49.95 25.32
N LYS A 441 -13.58 48.77 25.61
CA LYS A 441 -13.71 48.21 26.96
C LYS A 441 -12.59 47.22 27.24
N PHE A 442 -11.98 47.27 28.42
CA PHE A 442 -10.91 46.35 28.81
C PHE A 442 -11.43 45.28 29.76
N ARG A 443 -11.01 44.03 29.52
CA ARG A 443 -11.29 42.88 30.39
C ARG A 443 -10.02 42.06 30.58
N LYS A 444 -9.95 41.28 31.66
CA LYS A 444 -8.85 40.32 31.84
C LYS A 444 -9.24 38.92 31.41
N ILE A 445 -8.26 38.22 30.87
CA ILE A 445 -8.35 36.81 30.48
C ILE A 445 -7.39 35.95 31.30
N PHE A 446 -7.78 34.71 31.57
CA PHE A 446 -6.99 33.73 32.35
C PHE A 446 -6.36 32.62 31.50
N CYS A 447 -6.55 32.65 30.17
CA CYS A 447 -6.05 31.64 29.26
C CYS A 447 -4.56 31.85 28.99
N LYS A 448 -3.71 30.94 29.45
CA LYS A 448 -2.24 31.03 29.29
C LYS A 448 -1.75 31.02 27.83
N GLU A 449 -2.61 30.61 26.89
CA GLU A 449 -2.31 30.55 25.46
C GLU A 449 -2.49 31.91 24.75
N LEU A 450 -3.02 32.93 25.46
CA LEU A 450 -3.26 34.27 24.94
C LEU A 450 -2.61 35.32 25.84
N LEU A 451 -1.91 36.28 25.23
CA LEU A 451 -1.40 37.46 25.93
C LEU A 451 -2.42 38.59 25.89
N GLY A 452 -3.04 38.82 24.73
CA GLY A 452 -4.17 39.70 24.57
C GLY A 452 -5.08 39.23 23.43
N GLU A 453 -6.21 39.91 23.26
CA GLU A 453 -7.08 39.76 22.08
C GLU A 453 -8.03 40.96 21.97
N LEU A 454 -8.11 41.59 20.80
CA LEU A 454 -9.16 42.55 20.48
C LEU A 454 -10.38 41.86 19.83
N LYS A 455 -11.58 42.18 20.31
CA LYS A 455 -12.85 41.75 19.70
C LYS A 455 -13.73 42.94 19.35
N ASN A 456 -14.38 42.89 18.18
CA ASN A 456 -15.46 43.80 17.85
C ASN A 456 -16.74 43.39 18.62
N ASN A 457 -17.46 44.38 19.13
CA ASN A 457 -18.79 44.20 19.71
C ASN A 457 -19.87 44.42 18.62
N ASN A 458 -21.14 44.23 18.97
CA ASN A 458 -22.25 44.40 18.02
C ASN A 458 -22.52 45.87 17.65
N GLU A 459 -22.10 46.81 18.50
CA GLU A 459 -22.24 48.24 18.26
C GLU A 459 -21.11 48.75 17.34
N TYR A 460 -21.46 49.65 16.42
CA TYR A 460 -20.52 50.25 15.49
C TYR A 460 -19.36 50.92 16.26
N ASN A 461 -18.12 50.61 15.87
CA ASN A 461 -16.88 51.07 16.52
C ASN A 461 -16.68 50.68 18.00
N SER A 462 -17.54 49.85 18.60
CA SER A 462 -17.34 49.32 19.95
C SER A 462 -16.46 48.08 19.94
N LYS A 463 -15.43 48.05 20.79
CA LYS A 463 -14.43 46.98 20.87
C LYS A 463 -14.20 46.55 22.33
N THR A 464 -13.85 45.29 22.53
CA THR A 464 -13.40 44.76 23.81
C THR A 464 -11.97 44.25 23.68
N VAL A 465 -11.05 44.81 24.46
CA VAL A 465 -9.66 44.33 24.55
C VAL A 465 -9.51 43.44 25.78
N TYR A 466 -9.09 42.21 25.54
CA TYR A 466 -8.71 41.26 26.58
C TYR A 466 -7.21 41.34 26.80
N LEU A 467 -6.78 41.44 28.06
CA LEU A 467 -5.37 41.33 28.44
C LEU A 467 -5.18 40.22 29.47
N HIS A 468 -4.14 39.41 29.33
CA HIS A 468 -3.88 38.32 30.27
C HIS A 468 -3.62 38.87 31.67
N LYS A 469 -4.23 38.27 32.70
CA LYS A 469 -4.13 38.76 34.09
C LYS A 469 -2.69 38.94 34.59
N ASP A 470 -1.76 38.11 34.12
CA ASP A 470 -0.35 38.17 34.55
C ASP A 470 0.42 39.33 33.87
N LEU A 471 -0.16 40.01 32.88
CA LEU A 471 0.46 41.20 32.30
C LEU A 471 0.49 42.37 33.29
N PHE A 472 -0.53 42.52 34.14
CA PHE A 472 -0.57 43.55 35.18
C PHE A 472 0.55 43.37 36.23
N LYS A 473 1.11 42.15 36.30
CA LYS A 473 2.28 41.75 37.12
C LYS A 473 3.61 41.79 36.36
N SER A 474 3.59 42.14 35.08
CA SER A 474 4.78 42.08 34.23
C SER A 474 5.57 43.39 34.20
N SER A 475 6.69 43.40 33.49
CA SER A 475 7.44 44.63 33.22
C SER A 475 6.61 45.57 32.34
N PHE A 476 6.87 46.88 32.46
CA PHE A 476 6.19 47.89 31.65
C PHE A 476 6.27 47.55 30.16
N GLY A 477 7.46 47.21 29.66
CA GLY A 477 7.64 46.86 28.26
C GLY A 477 6.77 45.69 27.80
N LYS A 478 6.52 44.68 28.65
CA LYS A 478 5.71 43.51 28.26
C LYS A 478 4.23 43.84 28.17
N ILE A 479 3.65 44.49 29.19
CA ILE A 479 2.24 44.89 29.15
C ILE A 479 1.99 45.98 28.11
N PHE A 480 2.88 46.96 28.00
CA PHE A 480 2.69 48.11 27.12
C PHE A 480 2.81 47.73 25.65
N SER A 481 3.78 46.88 25.28
CA SER A 481 3.85 46.33 23.92
C SER A 481 2.64 45.48 23.56
N THR A 482 2.16 44.64 24.49
CA THR A 482 0.93 43.86 24.27
C THR A 482 -0.28 44.78 24.11
N PHE A 483 -0.40 45.79 24.96
CA PHE A 483 -1.47 46.79 24.89
C PHE A 483 -1.51 47.54 23.56
N LEU A 484 -0.36 48.05 23.10
CA LEU A 484 -0.25 48.72 21.79
C LEU A 484 -0.54 47.77 20.62
N HIS A 485 -0.10 46.52 20.72
CA HIS A 485 -0.37 45.48 19.73
C HIS A 485 -1.88 45.22 19.61
N GLU A 486 -2.56 44.96 20.72
CA GLU A 486 -4.00 44.71 20.70
C GLU A 486 -4.79 45.91 20.17
N LEU A 487 -4.42 47.14 20.54
CA LEU A 487 -5.08 48.34 20.01
C LEU A 487 -4.80 48.54 18.52
N SER A 488 -3.64 48.14 18.02
CA SER A 488 -3.33 48.25 16.59
C SER A 488 -4.28 47.41 15.72
N HIS A 489 -4.89 46.35 16.27
CA HIS A 489 -5.96 45.59 15.58
C HIS A 489 -7.21 46.42 15.25
N SER A 490 -7.32 47.66 15.74
CA SER A 490 -8.36 48.58 15.28
C SER A 490 -8.17 49.00 13.81
N HIS A 491 -6.93 48.99 13.30
CA HIS A 491 -6.58 49.41 11.93
C HIS A 491 -6.62 48.25 10.93
N GLY A 492 -6.36 47.03 11.40
CA GLY A 492 -6.46 45.80 10.61
C GLY A 492 -6.85 44.62 11.49
N SER A 493 -7.80 43.82 11.04
CA SER A 493 -8.45 42.78 11.86
C SER A 493 -7.58 41.55 12.09
N GLY A 494 -6.57 41.33 11.25
CA GLY A 494 -5.60 40.24 11.37
C GLY A 494 -4.16 40.73 11.49
N ASP A 495 -3.33 39.95 12.19
CA ASP A 495 -1.88 40.20 12.37
C ASP A 495 -1.09 40.37 11.06
N GLY A 496 -1.61 39.84 9.95
CA GLY A 496 -0.98 39.90 8.63
C GLY A 496 -1.54 40.99 7.70
N GLU A 497 -2.50 41.79 8.16
CA GLU A 497 -3.01 42.91 7.37
C GLU A 497 -1.97 44.03 7.31
N ARG A 498 -1.92 44.70 6.16
CA ARG A 498 -0.91 45.73 5.90
C ARG A 498 -1.09 46.90 6.85
N GLU A 499 -2.33 47.30 7.08
CA GLU A 499 -2.74 48.41 7.93
C GLU A 499 -2.33 48.17 9.40
N PHE A 500 -2.47 46.94 9.88
CA PHE A 500 -1.99 46.52 11.20
C PHE A 500 -0.47 46.58 11.29
N SER A 501 0.21 46.01 10.29
CA SER A 501 1.68 45.93 10.23
C SER A 501 2.33 47.32 10.12
N ASP A 502 1.75 48.20 9.31
CA ASP A 502 2.20 49.57 9.13
C ASP A 502 2.01 50.38 10.43
N MET A 503 0.87 50.23 11.11
CA MET A 503 0.64 50.89 12.40
C MET A 503 1.63 50.41 13.48
N LEU A 504 1.87 49.10 13.59
CA LEU A 504 2.88 48.57 14.50
C LEU A 504 4.28 49.11 14.20
N THR A 505 4.62 49.25 12.91
CA THR A 505 5.90 49.82 12.48
C THR A 505 6.03 51.28 12.91
N VAL A 506 4.98 52.08 12.73
CA VAL A 506 4.94 53.48 13.21
C VAL A 506 5.05 53.57 14.72
N LEU A 507 4.37 52.69 15.47
CA LEU A 507 4.45 52.67 16.94
C LEU A 507 5.85 52.25 17.42
N LEU A 508 6.50 51.29 16.77
CA LEU A 508 7.87 50.89 17.05
C LEU A 508 8.86 52.03 16.76
N GLN A 509 8.72 52.70 15.61
CA GLN A 509 9.55 53.86 15.27
C GLN A 509 9.42 54.96 16.31
N ASN A 510 8.19 55.39 16.63
CA ASN A 510 7.94 56.42 17.65
C ASN A 510 8.48 56.00 19.02
N SER A 511 8.43 54.70 19.33
CA SER A 511 8.98 54.17 20.58
C SER A 511 10.50 54.28 20.64
N ILE A 512 11.20 54.07 19.52
CA ILE A 512 12.65 54.22 19.41
C ILE A 512 13.05 55.69 19.48
N GLU A 513 12.38 56.55 18.72
CA GLU A 513 12.65 57.99 18.66
C GLU A 513 12.37 58.69 19.99
N LYS A 514 11.31 58.28 20.72
CA LYS A 514 10.90 58.83 22.02
C LYS A 514 11.28 57.92 23.18
N ASN A 515 12.45 57.27 23.10
CA ASN A 515 12.91 56.31 24.13
C ASN A 515 13.01 56.92 25.55
N ASN A 516 13.25 58.22 25.65
CA ASN A 516 13.33 58.96 26.90
C ASN A 516 11.96 59.03 27.58
N VAL A 517 10.89 59.20 26.80
CA VAL A 517 9.49 59.16 27.24
C VAL A 517 9.14 57.76 27.74
N ILE A 518 9.50 56.71 26.99
CA ILE A 518 9.30 55.31 27.41
C ILE A 518 10.04 55.02 28.71
N SER A 519 11.28 55.46 28.82
CA SER A 519 12.11 55.25 30.01
C SER A 519 11.51 55.90 31.25
N LYS A 520 10.89 57.07 31.11
CA LYS A 520 10.15 57.73 32.19
C LYS A 520 8.97 56.87 32.65
N TYR A 521 8.10 56.47 31.73
CA TYR A 521 6.91 55.66 32.07
C TYR A 521 7.29 54.27 32.62
N SER A 522 8.38 53.67 32.14
CA SER A 522 8.90 52.42 32.66
C SER A 522 9.30 52.53 34.14
N LYS A 523 9.92 53.63 34.56
CA LYS A 523 10.26 53.89 35.98
C LYS A 523 9.01 54.09 36.83
N GLU A 524 8.03 54.83 36.31
CA GLU A 524 6.76 55.13 37.00
C GLU A 524 5.83 53.90 37.13
N TRP A 525 5.96 52.91 36.23
CA TRP A 525 5.12 51.71 36.20
C TRP A 525 5.09 50.92 37.51
N SER A 526 6.16 50.96 38.29
CA SER A 526 6.25 50.31 39.61
C SER A 526 5.09 50.69 40.56
N ARG A 527 4.49 51.88 40.38
CA ARG A 527 3.36 52.38 41.17
C ARG A 527 2.00 51.87 40.72
N TYR A 528 1.91 51.31 39.51
CA TYR A 528 0.67 50.88 38.86
C TYR A 528 0.60 49.37 38.64
N LYS A 529 1.73 48.67 38.79
CA LYS A 529 1.84 47.22 38.77
C LYS A 529 0.97 46.60 39.88
N VAL A 530 0.20 45.57 39.54
CA VAL A 530 -0.76 44.88 40.43
C VAL A 530 -0.23 43.53 40.88
#